data_AF-A0A926ZFS8-F1
#
_entry.id   AF-A0A926ZFS8-F1
#
_cell.length_a   1.000
_cell.length_b   1.000
_cell.length_c   1.000
_cell.angle_alpha   90.00
_cell.angle_beta   90.00
_cell.angle_gamma   90.00
#
_symmetry.space_group_name_H-M   'P 1'
#
loop_
_entity.id
_entity.type
_entity.pdbx_description
1 polymer ?
#
loop_
_entity_poly.entity_id
_entity_poly.type
_entity_poly.pdbx_seq_one_letter_code
_entity_poly.pdbx_strand_id
1 'polypeptide(L)'
;MSIELRVKYLQYLLNKNGDRGFTSLEVLIVIFLLLICAASALIILPSFLHTGNKAPQSEAKQYVHSMNKAQHAYYAENGKFVTKNDAAAWNSLGIGIKTQTTNYKYSIGGNDKAVFSYGVAREDASKPLRSYVGGVFLVPDGAIIDDRKTVAVICETKSPTTAQPAEPILQDDVITCGENTTPLNHQQDLVFASNYTQAMNQAQQNHYSKNGTFANSLKALGFKIKTETENYQYSVSTTAKGAFHHATSKQPDYYSYVGAIFVIPNAAKNLTKKTISIFCEANYPGNKKAANPIYQNGVLACGAGTKQINAYGYGVSEDINEYIKVINEAQQAYYSKQRIFADSIEKLGTGITETDFHKYSTNRSATAAFSYATPKGTDTGYVTGVFAVPNNVANPTKTVVILCQYYSGDTLQKPANPTYNNGVLRCGANTNQVYDYEENIKYVEAINEAQQDYYSQKRIFADSIQKLGTGVTQTNLHKYSVKRSSTAVFSYAIPIEPYGNTYVGGVFAVPGGTRTKAKTVAILCEKYLYERKIPANPTYKNGVLACAADTREVSRTAR
;
A
#
# COMPACT_ATOMS: atom_id res chain seq x y z
N MET A 1 36.07 -52.73 39.63
CA MET A 1 37.09 -51.74 39.22
C MET A 1 37.36 -50.83 40.41
N SER A 2 38.58 -50.88 40.97
CA SER A 2 38.92 -50.18 42.22
C SER A 2 38.90 -48.66 42.04
N ILE A 3 38.53 -47.94 43.10
CA ILE A 3 38.43 -46.47 43.15
C ILE A 3 39.77 -45.81 42.77
N GLU A 4 40.89 -46.43 43.10
CA GLU A 4 42.23 -45.95 42.71
C GLU A 4 42.42 -45.81 41.20
N LEU A 5 41.87 -46.72 40.40
CA LEU A 5 42.00 -46.65 38.94
C LEU A 5 41.23 -45.45 38.37
N ARG A 6 40.08 -45.13 38.98
CA ARG A 6 39.26 -43.97 38.59
C ARG A 6 39.93 -42.66 38.97
N VAL A 7 40.54 -42.59 40.14
CA VAL A 7 41.26 -41.40 40.60
C VAL A 7 42.51 -41.14 39.74
N LYS A 8 43.30 -42.18 39.42
CA LYS A 8 44.45 -42.05 38.52
C LYS A 8 44.04 -41.64 37.10
N TYR A 9 42.91 -42.13 36.60
CA TYR A 9 42.38 -41.74 35.29
C TYR A 9 41.90 -40.28 35.26
N LEU A 10 41.26 -39.80 36.33
CA LEU A 10 40.87 -38.39 36.48
C LEU A 10 42.07 -37.46 36.58
N GLN A 11 43.12 -37.85 37.32
CA GLN A 11 44.37 -37.09 37.38
C GLN A 11 45.06 -37.02 36.01
N TYR A 12 45.04 -38.12 35.24
CA TYR A 12 45.58 -38.15 33.89
C TYR A 12 44.82 -37.21 32.93
N LEU A 13 43.49 -37.16 33.00
CA LEU A 13 42.69 -36.26 32.15
C LEU A 13 42.85 -34.79 32.51
N LEU A 14 42.96 -34.46 33.81
CA LEU A 14 43.16 -33.09 34.28
C LEU A 14 44.55 -32.56 33.90
N ASN A 15 45.58 -33.41 33.96
CA ASN A 15 46.95 -33.01 33.62
C ASN A 15 47.20 -32.90 32.10
N LYS A 16 46.28 -33.37 31.25
CA LYS A 16 46.40 -33.33 29.79
C LYS A 16 45.89 -32.02 29.15
N ASN A 17 45.14 -31.22 29.91
CA ASN A 17 44.46 -30.02 29.40
C ASN A 17 44.94 -28.70 30.05
N GLY A 18 46.02 -28.73 30.84
CA GLY A 18 46.70 -27.51 31.28
C GLY A 18 47.63 -27.00 30.17
N ASP A 19 47.51 -25.72 29.83
CA ASP A 19 48.35 -24.96 28.88
C ASP A 19 47.96 -25.00 27.39
N ARG A 20 46.68 -24.76 27.07
CA ARG A 20 46.31 -24.13 25.79
C ARG A 20 46.09 -22.63 25.99
N GLY A 21 47.18 -21.85 25.98
CA GLY A 21 47.08 -20.41 25.76
C GLY A 21 46.50 -20.12 24.36
N PHE A 22 45.85 -18.96 24.20
CA PHE A 22 45.36 -18.50 22.89
C PHE A 22 46.49 -18.59 21.87
N THR A 23 46.24 -19.26 20.75
CA THR A 23 47.25 -19.34 19.69
C THR A 23 47.40 -17.95 19.06
N SER A 24 48.63 -17.55 18.72
CA SER A 24 48.87 -16.25 18.05
C SER A 24 48.05 -16.10 16.76
N LEU A 25 47.68 -17.24 16.14
CA LEU A 25 46.81 -17.30 14.98
C LEU A 25 45.37 -16.91 15.30
N GLU A 26 44.80 -17.37 16.41
CA GLU A 26 43.43 -17.00 16.81
C GLU A 26 43.32 -15.50 17.08
N VAL A 27 44.31 -14.91 17.76
CA VAL A 27 44.34 -13.46 18.01
C VAL A 27 44.48 -12.68 16.70
N LEU A 28 45.30 -13.15 15.76
CA LEU A 28 45.48 -12.54 14.45
C LEU A 28 44.18 -12.53 13.64
N ILE A 29 43.44 -13.64 13.64
CA ILE A 29 42.14 -13.75 12.95
C ILE A 29 41.15 -12.75 13.52
N VAL A 30 41.08 -12.61 14.85
CA VAL A 30 40.18 -11.66 15.51
C VAL A 30 40.51 -10.21 15.11
N ILE A 31 41.79 -9.83 15.10
CA ILE A 31 42.21 -8.48 14.67
C ILE A 31 41.87 -8.23 13.20
N PHE A 32 42.10 -9.22 12.34
CA PHE A 32 41.79 -9.10 10.92
C PHE A 32 40.28 -8.94 10.67
N LEU A 33 39.45 -9.69 11.38
CA LEU A 33 37.99 -9.54 11.34
C LEU A 33 37.53 -8.16 11.84
N LEU A 34 38.14 -7.63 12.89
CA LEU A 34 37.84 -6.29 13.40
C LEU A 34 38.17 -5.19 12.38
N LEU A 35 39.29 -5.31 11.65
CA LEU A 35 39.69 -4.37 10.61
C LEU A 35 38.73 -4.39 9.41
N ILE A 36 38.27 -5.58 9.00
CA ILE A 36 37.27 -5.71 7.92
C ILE A 36 35.91 -5.13 8.35
N CYS A 37 35.47 -5.40 9.58
CA CYS A 37 34.24 -4.83 10.13
C CYS A 37 34.30 -3.30 10.25
N ALA A 38 35.45 -2.73 10.64
CA ALA A 38 35.62 -1.28 10.69
C ALA A 38 35.58 -0.64 9.30
N ALA A 39 36.18 -1.30 8.30
CA ALA A 39 36.16 -0.83 6.91
C ALA A 39 34.74 -0.88 6.30
N SER A 40 33.94 -1.92 6.58
CA SER A 40 32.56 -2.01 6.08
C SER A 40 31.62 -1.00 6.74
N ALA A 41 31.85 -0.63 7.99
CA ALA A 41 31.08 0.41 8.68
C ALA A 41 31.28 1.82 8.07
N LEU A 42 32.47 2.12 7.53
CA LEU A 42 32.75 3.41 6.89
C LEU A 42 31.96 3.63 5.58
N ILE A 43 31.66 2.56 4.85
CA ILE A 43 30.98 2.62 3.55
C ILE A 43 29.49 2.95 3.72
N ILE A 44 28.90 2.59 4.87
CA ILE A 44 27.47 2.70 5.15
C ILE A 44 27.10 4.08 5.73
N LEU A 45 28.04 4.76 6.41
CA LEU A 45 27.80 6.03 7.09
C LEU A 45 27.26 7.20 6.21
N PRO A 46 27.70 7.39 4.95
CA PRO A 46 27.24 8.54 4.15
C PRO A 46 25.74 8.50 3.84
N SER A 47 25.20 7.30 3.63
CA SER A 47 23.81 7.10 3.17
C SER A 47 22.78 7.17 4.30
N PHE A 48 23.16 6.85 5.54
CA PHE A 48 22.28 6.97 6.72
C PHE A 48 22.12 8.41 7.21
N LEU A 49 23.02 9.33 6.87
CA LEU A 49 22.91 10.75 7.21
C LEU A 49 21.96 11.51 6.28
N HIS A 50 21.70 11.00 5.07
CA HIS A 50 20.84 11.66 4.07
C HIS A 50 19.35 11.31 4.19
N THR A 51 18.98 10.33 5.02
CA THR A 51 17.59 9.92 5.30
C THR A 51 17.00 10.53 6.57
N GLY A 52 17.79 11.22 7.40
CA GLY A 52 17.38 11.77 8.70
C GLY A 52 16.22 12.79 8.64
N ASN A 53 16.00 13.44 7.50
CA ASN A 53 14.94 14.44 7.32
C ASN A 53 13.61 13.87 6.81
N LYS A 54 13.57 12.61 6.34
CA LYS A 54 12.34 12.01 5.75
C LYS A 54 11.29 11.68 6.80
N ALA A 55 11.70 11.13 7.95
CA ALA A 55 10.78 10.78 9.03
C ALA A 55 10.15 12.00 9.72
N PRO A 56 10.89 13.10 10.01
CA PRO A 56 10.27 14.34 10.46
C PRO A 56 9.28 14.93 9.45
N GLN A 57 9.59 14.88 8.16
CA GLN A 57 8.70 15.43 7.13
C GLN A 57 7.41 14.62 6.96
N SER A 58 7.42 13.30 7.19
CA SER A 58 6.18 12.50 7.15
C SER A 58 5.23 12.81 8.31
N GLU A 59 5.76 13.15 9.48
CA GLU A 59 4.98 13.62 10.65
C GLU A 59 4.10 14.82 10.27
N ALA A 60 4.72 15.88 9.75
CA ALA A 60 4.00 17.11 9.40
C ALA A 60 2.96 16.90 8.30
N LYS A 61 3.27 16.07 7.28
CA LYS A 61 2.32 15.70 6.23
C LYS A 61 1.07 15.02 6.81
N GLN A 62 1.27 14.05 7.70
CA GLN A 62 0.15 13.32 8.33
C GLN A 62 -0.67 14.23 9.25
N TYR A 63 -0.03 15.13 10.00
CA TYR A 63 -0.72 16.01 10.93
C TYR A 63 -1.54 17.07 10.20
N VAL A 64 -0.97 17.74 9.20
CA VAL A 64 -1.70 18.72 8.38
C VAL A 64 -2.86 18.07 7.63
N HIS A 65 -2.70 16.84 7.14
CA HIS A 65 -3.81 16.07 6.54
C HIS A 65 -4.93 15.75 7.53
N SER A 66 -4.56 15.33 8.74
CA SER A 66 -5.52 15.03 9.81
C SER A 66 -6.27 16.29 10.25
N MET A 67 -5.59 17.44 10.30
CA MET A 67 -6.20 18.74 10.58
C MET A 67 -7.22 19.11 9.50
N ASN A 68 -6.89 18.97 8.21
CA ASN A 68 -7.84 19.23 7.12
C ASN A 68 -9.08 18.30 7.19
N LYS A 69 -8.89 17.00 7.46
CA LYS A 69 -10.01 16.07 7.65
C LYS A 69 -10.92 16.47 8.81
N ALA A 70 -10.33 16.93 9.91
CA ALA A 70 -11.10 17.38 11.06
C ALA A 70 -11.86 18.67 10.78
N GLN A 71 -11.27 19.60 10.03
CA GLN A 71 -11.99 20.80 9.57
C GLN A 71 -13.18 20.44 8.66
N HIS A 72 -13.01 19.44 7.80
CA HIS A 72 -14.08 18.94 6.94
C HIS A 72 -15.23 18.31 7.76
N ALA A 73 -14.91 17.43 8.72
CA ALA A 73 -15.88 16.81 9.60
C ALA A 73 -16.59 17.85 10.49
N TYR A 74 -15.82 18.76 11.09
CA TYR A 74 -16.36 19.81 11.95
C TYR A 74 -17.29 20.76 11.17
N TYR A 75 -16.94 21.13 9.94
CA TYR A 75 -17.80 21.92 9.07
C TYR A 75 -19.08 21.16 8.70
N ALA A 76 -18.99 19.87 8.38
CA ALA A 76 -20.16 19.04 8.08
C ALA A 76 -21.14 18.94 9.28
N GLU A 77 -20.61 18.95 10.50
CA GLU A 77 -21.42 18.87 11.73
C GLU A 77 -21.95 20.24 12.19
N ASN A 78 -21.17 21.31 12.02
CA ASN A 78 -21.42 22.62 12.66
C ASN A 78 -21.67 23.78 11.68
N GLY A 79 -21.52 23.54 10.37
CA GLY A 79 -21.72 24.55 9.32
C GLY A 79 -20.70 25.70 9.31
N LYS A 80 -19.59 25.59 10.05
CA LYS A 80 -18.53 26.60 10.14
C LYS A 80 -17.16 25.96 10.37
N PHE A 81 -16.10 26.66 9.98
CA PHE A 81 -14.73 26.22 10.25
C PHE A 81 -14.27 26.60 11.66
N VAL A 82 -13.30 25.84 12.18
CA VAL A 82 -12.55 26.23 13.38
C VAL A 82 -11.40 27.12 12.95
N THR A 83 -11.55 28.43 13.12
CA THR A 83 -10.60 29.44 12.58
C THR A 83 -9.62 30.00 13.61
N LYS A 84 -9.84 29.75 14.91
CA LYS A 84 -9.00 30.25 16.00
C LYS A 84 -7.91 29.25 16.38
N ASN A 85 -6.73 29.74 16.70
CA ASN A 85 -5.60 28.93 17.16
C ASN A 85 -5.49 28.89 18.70
N ASP A 86 -6.55 28.46 19.39
CA ASP A 86 -6.58 28.37 20.86
C ASP A 86 -6.91 26.95 21.35
N ALA A 87 -6.67 26.68 22.63
CA ALA A 87 -6.83 25.34 23.20
C ALA A 87 -8.26 24.78 23.06
N ALA A 88 -9.28 25.64 23.13
CA ALA A 88 -10.67 25.21 22.98
C ALA A 88 -10.96 24.81 21.52
N ALA A 89 -10.45 25.59 20.57
CA ALA A 89 -10.54 25.29 19.15
C ALA A 89 -9.88 23.95 18.79
N TRP A 90 -8.66 23.70 19.27
CA TRP A 90 -7.98 22.41 19.04
C TRP A 90 -8.72 21.23 19.69
N ASN A 91 -9.28 21.41 20.87
CA ASN A 91 -10.11 20.38 21.52
C ASN A 91 -11.39 20.08 20.72
N SER A 92 -12.00 21.10 20.13
CA SER A 92 -13.23 20.94 19.33
C SER A 92 -13.03 20.12 18.05
N LEU A 93 -11.80 20.06 17.51
CA LEU A 93 -11.46 19.22 16.36
C LEU A 93 -11.24 17.74 16.74
N GLY A 94 -11.04 17.42 18.01
CA GLY A 94 -10.97 16.03 18.49
C GLY A 94 -9.79 15.17 17.96
N ILE A 95 -8.77 15.77 17.34
CA ILE A 95 -7.70 15.05 16.63
C ILE A 95 -6.54 14.57 17.50
N GLY A 96 -6.45 14.98 18.77
CA GLY A 96 -5.40 14.51 19.69
C GLY A 96 -3.96 14.87 19.28
N ILE A 97 -3.78 15.87 18.42
CA ILE A 97 -2.47 16.32 17.93
C ILE A 97 -1.84 17.30 18.93
N LYS A 98 -0.53 17.14 19.18
CA LYS A 98 0.25 18.14 19.91
C LYS A 98 0.50 19.35 19.00
N THR A 99 0.12 20.55 19.45
CA THR A 99 0.33 21.81 18.71
C THR A 99 1.81 22.16 18.51
N GLN A 100 2.71 21.49 19.23
CA GLN A 100 4.14 21.57 19.01
C GLN A 100 4.79 20.20 19.22
N THR A 101 5.68 19.83 18.31
CA THR A 101 6.53 18.64 18.42
C THR A 101 8.00 19.05 18.41
N THR A 102 8.90 18.07 18.42
CA THR A 102 10.33 18.33 18.28
C THR A 102 10.64 19.07 16.97
N ASN A 103 9.92 18.74 15.90
CA ASN A 103 10.26 19.16 14.54
C ASN A 103 9.37 20.30 13.99
N TYR A 104 8.11 20.41 14.45
CA TYR A 104 7.14 21.35 13.89
C TYR A 104 6.33 22.09 14.96
N LYS A 105 5.83 23.26 14.59
CA LYS A 105 4.75 23.99 15.26
C LYS A 105 3.52 23.94 14.36
N TYR A 106 2.38 23.58 14.94
CA TYR A 106 1.12 23.47 14.24
C TYR A 106 0.19 24.60 14.66
N SER A 107 -0.46 25.22 13.68
CA SER A 107 -1.41 26.31 13.90
C SER A 107 -2.56 26.24 12.92
N ILE A 108 -3.66 26.89 13.26
CA ILE A 108 -4.86 26.99 12.42
C ILE A 108 -5.21 28.47 12.26
N GLY A 109 -5.62 28.88 11.07
CA GLY A 109 -6.10 30.24 10.82
C GLY A 109 -7.02 30.28 9.61
N GLY A 110 -7.95 31.22 9.57
CA GLY A 110 -8.83 31.35 8.42
C GLY A 110 -10.07 32.18 8.71
N ASN A 111 -11.09 32.00 7.88
CA ASN A 111 -12.39 32.67 7.93
C ASN A 111 -13.51 31.70 7.54
N ASP A 112 -14.73 32.20 7.38
CA ASP A 112 -15.92 31.38 7.10
C ASP A 112 -15.91 30.71 5.72
N LYS A 113 -15.04 31.16 4.79
CA LYS A 113 -14.92 30.60 3.43
C LYS A 113 -13.72 29.67 3.27
N ALA A 114 -12.68 29.84 4.08
CA ALA A 114 -11.48 29.00 4.01
C ALA A 114 -10.77 28.92 5.35
N VAL A 115 -10.22 27.74 5.66
CA VAL A 115 -9.38 27.52 6.84
C VAL A 115 -8.07 26.84 6.45
N PHE A 116 -7.00 27.26 7.10
CA PHE A 116 -5.64 26.85 6.83
C PHE A 116 -5.03 26.16 8.04
N SER A 117 -4.37 25.03 7.78
CA SER A 117 -3.73 24.15 8.75
C SER A 117 -2.23 24.15 8.51
N TYR A 118 -1.44 24.72 9.40
CA TYR A 118 0.00 24.88 9.21
C TYR A 118 0.80 23.83 9.97
N GLY A 119 1.90 23.37 9.36
CA GLY A 119 2.99 22.64 10.00
C GLY A 119 4.30 23.35 9.68
N VAL A 120 4.70 24.28 10.54
CA VAL A 120 5.90 25.12 10.35
C VAL A 120 7.10 24.46 11.00
N ALA A 121 8.14 24.21 10.23
CA ALA A 121 9.36 23.58 10.74
C ALA A 121 10.01 24.45 11.81
N ARG A 122 10.55 23.79 12.84
CA ARG A 122 11.32 24.45 13.90
C ARG A 122 12.77 24.62 13.48
N GLU A 123 13.38 25.67 13.99
CA GLU A 123 14.78 25.98 13.71
C GLU A 123 15.70 24.91 14.31
N ASP A 124 16.33 24.14 13.44
CA ASP A 124 17.39 23.18 13.76
C ASP A 124 18.36 23.15 12.56
N ALA A 125 19.52 23.78 12.72
CA ALA A 125 20.54 23.87 11.67
C ALA A 125 21.06 22.48 11.23
N SER A 126 20.85 21.43 12.03
CA SER A 126 21.23 20.06 11.71
C SER A 126 20.17 19.29 10.91
N LYS A 127 18.94 19.83 10.77
CA LYS A 127 17.79 19.19 10.09
C LYS A 127 17.04 20.20 9.23
N PRO A 128 17.46 20.44 7.98
CA PRO A 128 16.73 21.32 7.07
C PRO A 128 15.39 20.67 6.67
N LEU A 129 14.30 21.10 7.32
CA LEU A 129 12.94 20.61 7.09
C LEU A 129 12.09 21.60 6.27
N ARG A 130 11.25 21.07 5.38
CA ARG A 130 10.22 21.83 4.65
C ARG A 130 9.03 22.12 5.55
N SER A 131 8.34 23.23 5.32
CA SER A 131 7.11 23.57 6.01
C SER A 131 5.88 23.24 5.15
N TYR A 132 4.72 23.07 5.77
CA TYR A 132 3.50 22.59 5.13
C TYR A 132 2.30 23.47 5.48
N VAL A 133 1.40 23.62 4.52
CA VAL A 133 0.11 24.30 4.71
C VAL A 133 -0.99 23.50 4.04
N GLY A 134 -2.02 23.14 4.80
CA GLY A 134 -3.28 22.62 4.31
C GLY A 134 -4.28 23.76 4.18
N GLY A 135 -5.12 23.74 3.15
CA GLY A 135 -6.27 24.62 3.03
C GLY A 135 -7.55 23.81 2.85
N VAL A 136 -8.63 24.23 3.50
CA VAL A 136 -9.99 23.71 3.28
C VAL A 136 -10.87 24.89 2.89
N PHE A 137 -11.46 24.81 1.70
CA PHE A 137 -12.23 25.89 1.09
C PHE A 137 -13.68 25.48 0.94
N LEU A 138 -14.58 26.44 1.14
CA LEU A 138 -15.98 26.30 0.80
C LEU A 138 -16.20 26.74 -0.64
N VAL A 139 -16.53 25.80 -1.52
CA VAL A 139 -16.78 26.05 -2.94
C VAL A 139 -18.26 25.82 -3.29
N PRO A 140 -18.83 26.57 -4.24
CA PRO A 140 -20.18 26.33 -4.73
C PRO A 140 -20.28 24.91 -5.31
N ASP A 141 -21.34 24.16 -4.97
CA ASP A 141 -21.59 22.89 -5.63
C ASP A 141 -22.37 23.13 -6.93
N GLY A 142 -21.70 22.98 -8.08
CA GLY A 142 -22.23 23.30 -9.41
C GLY A 142 -23.47 22.52 -9.88
N ALA A 143 -24.15 21.79 -8.99
CA ALA A 143 -25.41 21.10 -9.23
C ALA A 143 -26.63 21.81 -8.61
N ILE A 144 -26.46 22.66 -7.58
CA ILE A 144 -27.56 23.33 -6.86
C ILE A 144 -27.12 24.76 -6.45
N ILE A 145 -27.97 25.75 -6.71
CA ILE A 145 -27.66 27.19 -6.61
C ILE A 145 -27.31 27.67 -5.16
N ASP A 146 -27.50 26.83 -4.14
CA ASP A 146 -27.29 27.19 -2.73
C ASP A 146 -26.58 26.11 -1.89
N ASP A 147 -26.11 25.02 -2.52
CA ASP A 147 -25.35 23.99 -1.82
C ASP A 147 -23.84 24.27 -1.93
N ARG A 148 -23.12 24.07 -0.82
CA ARG A 148 -21.69 24.39 -0.73
C ARG A 148 -20.96 23.20 -0.14
N LYS A 149 -19.92 22.75 -0.84
CA LYS A 149 -19.06 21.66 -0.40
C LYS A 149 -17.71 22.17 0.03
N THR A 150 -17.03 21.39 0.87
CA THR A 150 -15.68 21.70 1.32
C THR A 150 -14.65 20.91 0.51
N VAL A 151 -13.63 21.58 -0.02
CA VAL A 151 -12.54 20.97 -0.81
C VAL A 151 -11.22 21.29 -0.15
N ALA A 152 -10.29 20.32 -0.11
CA ALA A 152 -9.04 20.45 0.62
C ALA A 152 -7.79 20.31 -0.26
N VAL A 153 -6.75 21.08 0.06
CA VAL A 153 -5.41 21.01 -0.53
C VAL A 153 -4.38 20.91 0.59
N ILE A 154 -3.22 20.34 0.27
CA ILE A 154 -2.01 20.44 1.11
C ILE A 154 -0.89 20.90 0.19
N CYS A 155 -0.06 21.83 0.64
CA CYS A 155 1.10 22.36 -0.04
C CYS A 155 2.34 22.21 0.84
N GLU A 156 3.49 21.98 0.22
CA GLU A 156 4.81 21.98 0.87
C GLU A 156 5.69 23.09 0.32
N THR A 157 6.60 23.64 1.13
CA THR A 157 7.55 24.66 0.66
C THR A 157 8.57 24.05 -0.30
N LYS A 158 8.97 24.82 -1.34
CA LYS A 158 9.95 24.39 -2.36
C LYS A 158 11.37 24.19 -1.82
N SER A 159 11.67 24.80 -0.67
CA SER A 159 12.92 24.64 0.07
C SER A 159 12.65 24.51 1.57
N PRO A 160 13.57 23.91 2.33
CA PRO A 160 13.54 23.94 3.79
C PRO A 160 13.41 25.36 4.33
N THR A 161 12.51 25.59 5.29
CA THR A 161 12.26 26.91 5.87
C THR A 161 11.50 26.80 7.18
N THR A 162 11.79 27.71 8.10
CA THR A 162 11.06 27.93 9.37
C THR A 162 10.00 29.02 9.24
N ALA A 163 9.88 29.64 8.07
CA ALA A 163 8.83 30.60 7.78
C ALA A 163 7.49 29.88 7.57
N GLN A 164 6.40 30.53 7.97
CA GLN A 164 5.05 30.05 7.67
C GLN A 164 4.85 30.06 6.14
N PRO A 165 4.42 28.93 5.54
CA PRO A 165 4.15 28.86 4.11
C PRO A 165 3.00 29.78 3.70
N ALA A 166 3.05 30.28 2.46
CA ALA A 166 1.97 31.09 1.89
C ALA A 166 0.67 30.28 1.80
N GLU A 167 -0.46 30.93 2.12
CA GLU A 167 -1.79 30.31 2.04
C GLU A 167 -2.10 29.85 0.61
N PRO A 168 -2.70 28.67 0.43
CA PRO A 168 -3.31 28.29 -0.83
C PRO A 168 -4.43 29.28 -1.20
N ILE A 169 -4.66 29.47 -2.49
CA ILE A 169 -5.59 30.47 -3.03
C ILE A 169 -6.67 29.76 -3.83
N LEU A 170 -7.93 30.10 -3.58
CA LEU A 170 -9.06 29.73 -4.41
C LEU A 170 -9.34 30.86 -5.41
N GLN A 171 -9.09 30.61 -6.70
CA GLN A 171 -9.37 31.56 -7.79
C GLN A 171 -10.13 30.82 -8.88
N ASP A 172 -11.28 31.35 -9.33
CA ASP A 172 -12.12 30.75 -10.37
C ASP A 172 -12.50 29.28 -10.10
N ASP A 173 -12.85 28.97 -8.85
CA ASP A 173 -13.14 27.61 -8.34
C ASP A 173 -11.97 26.60 -8.44
N VAL A 174 -10.75 27.10 -8.68
CA VAL A 174 -9.49 26.34 -8.74
C VAL A 174 -8.65 26.63 -7.50
N ILE A 175 -8.22 25.61 -6.79
CA ILE A 175 -7.34 25.76 -5.60
C ILE A 175 -5.88 25.61 -6.03
N THR A 176 -5.09 26.65 -5.78
CA THR A 176 -3.66 26.68 -6.09
C THR A 176 -2.82 26.87 -4.84
N CYS A 177 -1.62 26.29 -4.82
CA CYS A 177 -0.67 26.51 -3.73
C CYS A 177 -0.06 27.91 -3.83
N GLY A 178 0.05 28.59 -2.68
CA GLY A 178 0.61 29.94 -2.59
C GLY A 178 2.08 30.00 -2.99
N GLU A 179 2.63 31.22 -3.10
CA GLU A 179 4.01 31.43 -3.52
C GLU A 179 5.02 30.57 -2.74
N ASN A 180 6.04 30.07 -3.45
CA ASN A 180 7.09 29.19 -2.91
C ASN A 180 6.59 27.86 -2.32
N THR A 181 5.36 27.45 -2.61
CA THR A 181 4.83 26.13 -2.22
C THR A 181 4.39 25.29 -3.43
N THR A 182 4.22 23.98 -3.24
CA THR A 182 3.79 23.01 -4.26
C THR A 182 2.81 21.99 -3.66
N PRO A 183 1.78 21.53 -4.40
CA PRO A 183 0.72 20.68 -3.86
C PRO A 183 1.17 19.24 -3.55
N LEU A 184 0.62 18.65 -2.49
CA LEU A 184 0.89 17.31 -1.95
C LEU A 184 -0.26 16.31 -2.17
N ASN A 185 -1.53 16.68 -1.91
CA ASN A 185 -2.70 15.79 -2.12
C ASN A 185 -2.97 15.48 -3.60
N HIS A 186 -2.36 16.25 -4.49
CA HIS A 186 -2.39 16.12 -5.93
C HIS A 186 -1.69 14.83 -6.42
N GLN A 187 -0.67 14.32 -5.71
CA GLN A 187 0.21 13.31 -6.28
C GLN A 187 -0.39 11.89 -6.26
N GLN A 188 -1.16 11.52 -5.24
CA GLN A 188 -1.68 10.15 -5.12
C GLN A 188 -2.85 9.87 -6.09
N ASP A 189 -3.78 10.82 -6.25
CA ASP A 189 -4.90 10.70 -7.19
C ASP A 189 -4.47 10.77 -8.66
N LEU A 190 -3.47 11.60 -8.98
CA LEU A 190 -2.86 11.63 -10.32
C LEU A 190 -2.11 10.34 -10.62
N VAL A 191 -1.39 9.78 -9.64
CA VAL A 191 -0.72 8.48 -9.77
C VAL A 191 -1.73 7.39 -10.09
N PHE A 192 -2.87 7.34 -9.39
CA PHE A 192 -3.92 6.36 -9.72
C PHE A 192 -4.51 6.56 -11.12
N ALA A 193 -4.87 7.78 -11.51
CA ALA A 193 -5.43 8.04 -12.83
C ALA A 193 -4.47 7.73 -13.98
N SER A 194 -3.19 8.07 -13.79
CA SER A 194 -2.11 7.73 -14.69
C SER A 194 -1.94 6.21 -14.81
N ASN A 195 -1.84 5.50 -13.68
CA ASN A 195 -1.66 4.05 -13.64
C ASN A 195 -2.85 3.30 -14.28
N TYR A 196 -4.09 3.75 -14.02
CA TYR A 196 -5.28 3.18 -14.64
C TYR A 196 -5.30 3.38 -16.15
N THR A 197 -4.90 4.56 -16.63
CA THR A 197 -4.84 4.85 -18.08
C THR A 197 -3.77 4.03 -18.79
N GLN A 198 -2.62 3.85 -18.15
CA GLN A 198 -1.55 2.98 -18.65
C GLN A 198 -1.97 1.50 -18.65
N ALA A 199 -2.68 1.04 -17.61
CA ALA A 199 -3.24 -0.31 -17.56
C ALA A 199 -4.26 -0.56 -18.69
N MET A 200 -5.09 0.44 -19.02
CA MET A 200 -6.01 0.35 -20.16
C MET A 200 -5.25 0.21 -21.49
N ASN A 201 -4.22 1.04 -21.73
CA ASN A 201 -3.33 0.94 -22.89
C ASN A 201 -2.75 -0.48 -23.04
N GLN A 202 -2.20 -1.02 -21.96
CA GLN A 202 -1.58 -2.35 -21.95
C GLN A 202 -2.61 -3.47 -22.18
N ALA A 203 -3.76 -3.40 -21.51
CA ALA A 203 -4.84 -4.36 -21.69
C ALA A 203 -5.35 -4.37 -23.15
N GLN A 204 -5.37 -3.22 -23.79
CA GLN A 204 -5.80 -3.08 -25.18
C GLN A 204 -4.77 -3.64 -26.17
N GLN A 205 -3.47 -3.46 -25.93
CA GLN A 205 -2.42 -4.14 -26.72
C GLN A 205 -2.56 -5.66 -26.62
N ASN A 206 -2.82 -6.18 -25.42
CA ASN A 206 -3.06 -7.60 -25.20
C ASN A 206 -4.33 -8.09 -25.90
N HIS A 207 -5.41 -7.30 -25.86
CA HIS A 207 -6.66 -7.61 -26.55
C HIS A 207 -6.46 -7.66 -28.07
N TYR A 208 -5.80 -6.66 -28.66
CA TYR A 208 -5.51 -6.62 -30.10
C TYR A 208 -4.59 -7.77 -30.54
N SER A 209 -3.57 -8.10 -29.74
CA SER A 209 -2.67 -9.23 -30.01
C SER A 209 -3.42 -10.57 -30.12
N LYS A 210 -4.44 -10.77 -29.28
CA LYS A 210 -5.26 -11.98 -29.26
C LYS A 210 -6.37 -12.00 -30.33
N ASN A 211 -7.04 -10.88 -30.51
CA ASN A 211 -8.31 -10.82 -31.27
C ASN A 211 -8.17 -10.14 -32.64
N GLY A 212 -7.03 -9.52 -32.94
CA GLY A 212 -6.81 -8.76 -34.18
C GLY A 212 -7.67 -7.51 -34.32
N THR A 213 -8.44 -7.14 -33.29
CA THR A 213 -9.37 -6.01 -33.26
C THR A 213 -9.25 -5.28 -31.92
N PHE A 214 -9.67 -4.02 -31.86
CA PHE A 214 -9.63 -3.21 -30.64
C PHE A 214 -10.95 -3.33 -29.86
N ALA A 215 -10.88 -3.49 -28.54
CA ALA A 215 -12.07 -3.41 -27.69
C ALA A 215 -12.58 -1.97 -27.63
N ASN A 216 -13.87 -1.77 -27.87
CA ASN A 216 -14.52 -0.45 -27.94
C ASN A 216 -15.16 -0.02 -26.60
N SER A 217 -14.96 -0.79 -25.53
CA SER A 217 -15.50 -0.49 -24.21
C SER A 217 -14.66 -1.14 -23.10
N LEU A 218 -14.70 -0.57 -21.90
CA LEU A 218 -14.04 -1.13 -20.72
C LEU A 218 -14.52 -2.55 -20.40
N LYS A 219 -15.81 -2.84 -20.62
CA LYS A 219 -16.39 -4.17 -20.43
C LYS A 219 -15.79 -5.19 -21.41
N ALA A 220 -15.68 -4.83 -22.69
CA ALA A 220 -15.08 -5.68 -23.72
C ALA A 220 -13.56 -5.88 -23.51
N LEU A 221 -12.89 -4.94 -22.83
CA LEU A 221 -11.49 -5.05 -22.43
C LEU A 221 -11.26 -6.15 -21.38
N GLY A 222 -12.33 -6.67 -20.75
CA GLY A 222 -12.26 -7.81 -19.82
C GLY A 222 -11.57 -7.51 -18.48
N PHE A 223 -11.36 -6.22 -18.21
CA PHE A 223 -10.65 -5.68 -17.06
C PHE A 223 -11.66 -4.96 -16.15
N LYS A 224 -11.71 -5.34 -14.87
CA LYS A 224 -12.69 -4.81 -13.89
C LYS A 224 -12.26 -3.44 -13.35
N ILE A 225 -11.91 -2.50 -14.23
CA ILE A 225 -11.74 -1.09 -13.84
C ILE A 225 -13.13 -0.51 -13.59
N LYS A 226 -13.29 0.24 -12.49
CA LYS A 226 -14.47 1.09 -12.30
C LYS A 226 -14.48 2.14 -13.42
N THR A 227 -15.59 2.29 -14.13
CA THR A 227 -15.77 3.32 -15.17
C THR A 227 -15.59 4.74 -14.65
N GLU A 228 -15.60 4.90 -13.33
CA GLU A 228 -15.48 6.16 -12.63
C GLU A 228 -14.89 5.95 -11.23
N THR A 229 -14.02 6.86 -10.81
CA THR A 229 -13.61 7.04 -9.40
C THR A 229 -14.20 8.34 -8.87
N GLU A 230 -13.93 8.66 -7.61
CA GLU A 230 -14.32 9.96 -7.04
C GLU A 230 -13.88 11.12 -7.94
N ASN A 231 -12.64 11.03 -8.46
CA ASN A 231 -11.97 12.13 -9.15
C ASN A 231 -11.81 11.99 -10.68
N TYR A 232 -12.06 10.82 -11.27
CA TYR A 232 -11.85 10.58 -12.70
C TYR A 232 -12.95 9.74 -13.34
N GLN A 233 -13.27 10.05 -14.60
CA GLN A 233 -14.08 9.22 -15.47
C GLN A 233 -13.20 8.54 -16.53
N TYR A 234 -13.36 7.23 -16.68
CA TYR A 234 -12.56 6.43 -17.59
C TYR A 234 -13.37 6.03 -18.82
N SER A 235 -12.80 6.23 -20.01
CA SER A 235 -13.46 5.86 -21.27
C SER A 235 -12.49 5.26 -22.27
N VAL A 236 -13.04 4.46 -23.20
CA VAL A 236 -12.31 3.87 -24.32
C VAL A 236 -12.99 4.29 -25.60
N SER A 237 -12.19 4.63 -26.61
CA SER A 237 -12.66 4.88 -27.97
C SER A 237 -11.70 4.25 -28.97
N THR A 238 -12.20 3.83 -30.13
CA THR A 238 -11.41 3.07 -31.10
C THR A 238 -11.61 3.60 -32.52
N THR A 239 -10.63 3.31 -33.37
CA THR A 239 -10.67 3.47 -34.82
C THR A 239 -10.17 2.17 -35.45
N ALA A 240 -10.21 2.07 -36.78
CA ALA A 240 -9.62 0.93 -37.48
C ALA A 240 -8.12 0.75 -37.24
N LYS A 241 -7.40 1.83 -36.90
CA LYS A 241 -5.92 1.85 -36.78
C LYS A 241 -5.39 2.10 -35.37
N GLY A 242 -6.27 2.36 -34.40
CA GLY A 242 -5.84 2.60 -33.02
C GLY A 242 -6.98 2.63 -32.01
N ALA A 243 -6.61 2.69 -30.75
CA ALA A 243 -7.52 2.81 -29.62
C ALA A 243 -6.98 3.83 -28.60
N PHE A 244 -7.90 4.53 -27.94
CA PHE A 244 -7.63 5.63 -27.02
C PHE A 244 -8.32 5.36 -25.70
N HIS A 245 -7.60 5.60 -24.62
CA HIS A 245 -8.03 5.35 -23.25
C HIS A 245 -7.85 6.65 -22.48
N HIS A 246 -8.94 7.16 -21.92
CA HIS A 246 -8.95 8.47 -21.29
C HIS A 246 -9.24 8.32 -19.81
N ALA A 247 -8.48 9.04 -18.98
CA ALA A 247 -8.91 9.43 -17.65
C ALA A 247 -9.24 10.93 -17.71
N THR A 248 -10.53 11.23 -17.77
CA THR A 248 -11.01 12.62 -17.75
C THR A 248 -11.23 13.01 -16.31
N SER A 249 -10.54 14.05 -15.87
CA SER A 249 -10.72 14.56 -14.52
C SER A 249 -12.16 15.01 -14.30
N LYS A 250 -12.68 14.79 -13.10
CA LYS A 250 -13.93 15.39 -12.58
C LYS A 250 -13.66 16.65 -11.77
N GLN A 251 -12.40 16.87 -11.38
CA GLN A 251 -11.95 18.01 -10.59
C GLN A 251 -11.34 19.09 -11.49
N PRO A 252 -11.60 20.38 -11.21
CA PRO A 252 -11.04 21.49 -11.99
C PRO A 252 -9.51 21.58 -11.90
N ASP A 253 -8.92 21.02 -10.84
CA ASP A 253 -7.48 21.16 -10.53
C ASP A 253 -6.61 19.98 -11.00
N TYR A 254 -7.22 19.01 -11.67
CA TYR A 254 -6.59 17.72 -11.99
C TYR A 254 -6.34 17.61 -13.49
N TYR A 255 -5.19 17.08 -13.88
CA TYR A 255 -4.85 16.86 -15.28
C TYR A 255 -5.62 15.66 -15.83
N SER A 256 -6.17 15.81 -17.03
CA SER A 256 -6.71 14.66 -17.76
C SER A 256 -5.58 13.92 -18.49
N TYR A 257 -5.71 12.60 -18.57
CA TYR A 257 -4.74 11.73 -19.20
C TYR A 257 -5.33 11.03 -20.42
N VAL A 258 -4.48 10.76 -21.41
CA VAL A 258 -4.84 9.94 -22.56
C VAL A 258 -3.70 9.01 -22.92
N GLY A 259 -4.03 7.72 -22.94
CA GLY A 259 -3.22 6.70 -23.56
C GLY A 259 -3.74 6.39 -24.96
N ALA A 260 -2.86 6.13 -25.91
CA ALA A 260 -3.24 5.61 -27.21
C ALA A 260 -2.38 4.43 -27.62
N ILE A 261 -2.97 3.55 -28.42
CA ILE A 261 -2.28 2.46 -29.10
C ILE A 261 -2.62 2.47 -30.58
N PHE A 262 -1.64 2.15 -31.42
CA PHE A 262 -1.79 2.14 -32.88
C PHE A 262 -1.24 0.87 -33.48
N VAL A 263 -1.87 0.41 -34.56
CA VAL A 263 -1.34 -0.67 -35.39
C VAL A 263 -0.18 -0.14 -36.21
N ILE A 264 0.95 -0.85 -36.21
CA ILE A 264 2.07 -0.52 -37.09
C ILE A 264 1.84 -1.21 -38.45
N PRO A 265 1.70 -0.46 -39.57
CA PRO A 265 1.65 -1.05 -40.90
C PRO A 265 2.99 -1.71 -41.22
N ASN A 266 2.98 -2.95 -41.73
CA ASN A 266 4.19 -3.68 -42.14
C ASN A 266 5.24 -3.80 -41.03
N ALA A 267 4.88 -4.38 -39.87
CA ALA A 267 5.87 -4.84 -38.91
C ALA A 267 6.88 -5.74 -39.64
N ALA A 268 8.11 -5.23 -39.85
CA ALA A 268 9.20 -6.01 -40.43
C ALA A 268 9.30 -7.35 -39.69
N LYS A 269 9.77 -8.42 -40.37
CA LYS A 269 9.88 -9.79 -39.82
C LYS A 269 10.57 -9.88 -38.44
N ASN A 270 11.23 -8.81 -37.99
CA ASN A 270 11.96 -8.69 -36.72
C ASN A 270 11.28 -7.81 -35.64
N LEU A 271 10.08 -7.26 -35.86
CA LEU A 271 9.31 -6.55 -34.83
C LEU A 271 8.31 -7.51 -34.18
N THR A 272 8.53 -7.86 -32.92
CA THR A 272 7.68 -8.80 -32.15
C THR A 272 6.34 -8.20 -31.72
N LYS A 273 6.17 -6.86 -31.79
CA LYS A 273 4.92 -6.16 -31.40
C LYS A 273 4.21 -5.57 -32.62
N LYS A 274 2.93 -5.93 -32.80
CA LYS A 274 2.04 -5.43 -33.88
C LYS A 274 1.46 -4.03 -33.61
N THR A 275 1.70 -3.50 -32.42
CA THR A 275 1.15 -2.21 -31.96
C THR A 275 2.20 -1.40 -31.21
N ILE A 276 2.09 -0.07 -31.28
CA ILE A 276 2.88 0.90 -30.54
C ILE A 276 1.97 1.77 -29.68
N SER A 277 2.47 2.30 -28.56
CA SER A 277 1.68 3.09 -27.62
C SER A 277 2.34 4.41 -27.24
N ILE A 278 1.51 5.36 -26.85
CA ILE A 278 1.91 6.66 -26.30
C ILE A 278 1.01 7.00 -25.11
N PHE A 279 1.55 7.80 -24.20
CA PHE A 279 0.84 8.30 -23.04
C PHE A 279 1.08 9.80 -22.89
N CYS A 280 0.00 10.55 -22.70
CA CYS A 280 0.00 11.99 -22.71
C CYS A 280 -0.81 12.53 -21.53
N GLU A 281 -0.32 13.63 -20.98
CA GLU A 281 -0.99 14.44 -19.97
C GLU A 281 -1.47 15.74 -20.61
N ALA A 282 -2.65 16.23 -20.22
CA ALA A 282 -3.09 17.58 -20.60
C ALA A 282 -2.11 18.64 -20.08
N ASN A 283 -1.86 19.69 -20.85
CA ASN A 283 -1.01 20.81 -20.42
C ASN A 283 -1.72 21.76 -19.46
N TYR A 284 -3.02 21.55 -19.25
CA TYR A 284 -3.86 22.33 -18.37
C TYR A 284 -4.70 21.37 -17.51
N PRO A 285 -4.88 21.68 -16.22
CA PRO A 285 -5.84 20.98 -15.38
C PRO A 285 -7.27 21.26 -15.85
N GLY A 286 -8.19 20.41 -15.44
CA GLY A 286 -9.61 20.61 -15.65
C GLY A 286 -10.36 19.36 -16.10
N ASN A 287 -11.66 19.53 -16.16
CA ASN A 287 -12.66 18.52 -16.54
C ASN A 287 -12.81 18.34 -18.05
N LYS A 288 -11.81 18.74 -18.83
CA LYS A 288 -11.76 18.57 -20.29
C LYS A 288 -11.01 17.30 -20.64
N LYS A 289 -11.63 16.48 -21.48
CA LYS A 289 -11.03 15.30 -22.07
C LYS A 289 -9.76 15.67 -22.86
N ALA A 290 -8.66 14.98 -22.56
CA ALA A 290 -7.38 15.19 -23.24
C ALA A 290 -7.45 14.82 -24.73
N ALA A 291 -6.80 15.59 -25.59
CA ALA A 291 -6.82 15.41 -27.03
C ALA A 291 -6.15 14.09 -27.46
N ASN A 292 -6.76 13.37 -28.39
CA ASN A 292 -6.25 12.09 -28.85
C ASN A 292 -4.83 12.24 -29.45
N PRO A 293 -3.88 11.37 -29.05
CA PRO A 293 -2.61 11.24 -29.72
C PRO A 293 -2.77 10.88 -31.20
N ILE A 294 -1.75 11.15 -32.00
CA ILE A 294 -1.72 10.86 -33.43
C ILE A 294 -0.56 9.92 -33.76
N TYR A 295 -0.80 9.06 -34.75
CA TYR A 295 0.24 8.23 -35.37
C TYR A 295 0.19 8.42 -36.89
N GLN A 296 1.18 9.10 -37.42
CA GLN A 296 1.29 9.41 -38.85
C GLN A 296 2.75 9.22 -39.29
N ASN A 297 2.96 8.56 -40.42
CA ASN A 297 4.29 8.33 -41.02
C ASN A 297 5.32 7.70 -40.06
N GLY A 298 4.88 6.79 -39.18
CA GLY A 298 5.76 6.12 -38.24
C GLY A 298 6.08 6.93 -36.97
N VAL A 299 5.58 8.16 -36.84
CA VAL A 299 5.81 9.03 -35.68
C VAL A 299 4.58 9.05 -34.77
N LEU A 300 4.78 8.86 -33.47
CA LEU A 300 3.75 9.09 -32.45
C LEU A 300 3.93 10.49 -31.87
N ALA A 301 2.82 11.20 -31.72
CA ALA A 301 2.80 12.49 -31.05
C ALA A 301 1.54 12.64 -30.21
N CYS A 302 1.67 13.37 -29.10
CA CYS A 302 0.54 13.78 -28.29
C CYS A 302 -0.35 14.79 -29.04
N GLY A 303 -1.65 14.78 -28.75
CA GLY A 303 -2.61 15.70 -29.35
C GLY A 303 -2.38 17.14 -28.89
N ALA A 304 -3.01 18.09 -29.57
CA ALA A 304 -2.91 19.50 -29.21
C ALA A 304 -3.28 19.74 -27.74
N GLY A 305 -2.50 20.57 -27.05
CA GLY A 305 -2.72 20.86 -25.63
C GLY A 305 -2.38 19.72 -24.68
N THR A 306 -1.66 18.69 -25.14
CA THR A 306 -1.15 17.61 -24.30
C THR A 306 0.35 17.46 -24.51
N LYS A 307 1.06 16.97 -23.49
CA LYS A 307 2.50 16.67 -23.55
C LYS A 307 2.71 15.19 -23.35
N GLN A 308 3.71 14.64 -24.03
CA GLN A 308 4.14 13.28 -23.79
C GLN A 308 4.75 13.24 -22.40
N ILE A 309 4.17 12.42 -21.55
CA ILE A 309 4.79 12.07 -20.29
C ILE A 309 5.44 10.71 -20.50
N ASN A 310 6.73 10.65 -20.23
CA ASN A 310 7.37 9.36 -20.03
C ASN A 310 6.57 8.67 -18.92
N ALA A 311 6.41 7.35 -18.98
CA ALA A 311 5.74 6.54 -17.95
C ALA A 311 6.35 6.68 -16.53
N TYR A 312 7.28 7.62 -16.31
CA TYR A 312 8.17 7.82 -15.18
C TYR A 312 8.26 9.28 -14.70
N GLY A 313 7.31 10.16 -15.06
CA GLY A 313 7.44 11.62 -14.89
C GLY A 313 6.69 12.28 -13.72
N TYR A 314 6.61 11.70 -12.52
CA TYR A 314 6.10 12.40 -11.31
C TYR A 314 6.71 11.85 -10.01
N GLY A 315 8.02 12.01 -9.81
CA GLY A 315 8.66 11.92 -8.47
C GLY A 315 8.13 10.82 -7.54
N VAL A 316 7.91 9.62 -8.06
CA VAL A 316 7.54 8.44 -7.28
C VAL A 316 8.86 7.83 -6.85
N SER A 317 9.02 7.47 -5.58
CA SER A 317 10.07 6.50 -5.25
C SER A 317 9.87 5.29 -6.16
N GLU A 318 10.95 4.63 -6.56
CA GLU A 318 10.88 3.28 -7.12
C GLU A 318 10.37 2.32 -6.03
N ASP A 319 9.10 2.42 -5.68
CA ASP A 319 8.45 1.48 -4.79
C ASP A 319 8.16 0.24 -5.62
N ILE A 320 9.20 -0.58 -5.78
CA ILE A 320 9.14 -1.98 -6.21
C ILE A 320 7.97 -2.75 -5.59
N ASN A 321 7.56 -2.38 -4.37
CA ASN A 321 6.39 -2.89 -3.69
C ASN A 321 5.08 -2.68 -4.49
N GLU A 322 4.93 -1.58 -5.22
CA GLU A 322 3.74 -1.29 -6.04
C GLU A 322 3.67 -2.19 -7.28
N TYR A 323 4.80 -2.35 -8.00
CA TYR A 323 4.88 -3.27 -9.14
C TYR A 323 4.59 -4.72 -8.74
N ILE A 324 5.14 -5.15 -7.60
CA ILE A 324 4.92 -6.50 -7.09
C ILE A 324 3.47 -6.70 -6.64
N LYS A 325 2.84 -5.68 -6.03
CA LYS A 325 1.43 -5.70 -5.68
C LYS A 325 0.55 -5.88 -6.92
N VAL A 326 0.81 -5.15 -8.00
CA VAL A 326 0.08 -5.29 -9.27
C VAL A 326 0.25 -6.70 -9.85
N ILE A 327 1.46 -7.25 -9.82
CA ILE A 327 1.72 -8.63 -10.28
C ILE A 327 0.95 -9.65 -9.44
N ASN A 328 0.90 -9.47 -8.12
CA ASN A 328 0.14 -10.33 -7.21
C ASN A 328 -1.36 -10.26 -7.45
N GLU A 329 -1.93 -9.06 -7.58
CA GLU A 329 -3.34 -8.87 -7.89
C GLU A 329 -3.71 -9.49 -9.25
N ALA A 330 -2.85 -9.32 -10.26
CA ALA A 330 -3.03 -9.94 -11.56
C ALA A 330 -2.99 -11.47 -11.47
N GLN A 331 -2.09 -12.04 -10.67
CA GLN A 331 -1.98 -13.47 -10.46
C GLN A 331 -3.22 -14.06 -9.76
N GLN A 332 -3.74 -13.36 -8.74
CA GLN A 332 -4.98 -13.74 -8.06
C GLN A 332 -6.20 -13.67 -9.00
N ALA A 333 -6.29 -12.59 -9.79
CA ALA A 333 -7.34 -12.43 -10.79
C ALA A 333 -7.26 -13.50 -11.90
N TYR A 334 -6.05 -13.85 -12.32
CA TYR A 334 -5.81 -14.91 -13.30
C TYR A 334 -6.26 -16.27 -12.75
N TYR A 335 -5.88 -16.61 -11.51
CA TYR A 335 -6.31 -17.84 -10.84
C TYR A 335 -7.83 -17.91 -10.66
N SER A 336 -8.46 -16.80 -10.25
CA SER A 336 -9.91 -16.72 -10.09
C SER A 336 -10.67 -17.04 -11.38
N LYS A 337 -10.13 -16.64 -12.54
CA LYS A 337 -10.71 -16.90 -13.86
C LYS A 337 -10.37 -18.29 -14.42
N GLN A 338 -9.09 -18.68 -14.35
CA GLN A 338 -8.56 -19.83 -15.09
C GLN A 338 -8.45 -21.10 -14.24
N ARG A 339 -8.57 -21.00 -12.90
CA ARG A 339 -8.32 -22.09 -11.93
C ARG A 339 -6.91 -22.69 -11.97
N ILE A 340 -6.03 -22.04 -12.72
CA ILE A 340 -4.60 -22.31 -12.82
C ILE A 340 -3.87 -20.98 -12.65
N PHE A 341 -2.72 -21.02 -12.01
CA PHE A 341 -1.84 -19.85 -11.96
C PHE A 341 -1.20 -19.59 -13.32
N ALA A 342 -0.83 -18.34 -13.61
CA ALA A 342 0.04 -18.03 -14.74
C ALA A 342 1.47 -18.51 -14.47
N ASP A 343 2.14 -19.04 -15.50
CA ASP A 343 3.55 -19.46 -15.52
C ASP A 343 4.47 -18.45 -16.22
N SER A 344 3.93 -17.31 -16.65
CA SER A 344 4.70 -16.24 -17.28
C SER A 344 4.07 -14.88 -17.00
N ILE A 345 4.90 -13.84 -16.93
CA ILE A 345 4.46 -12.46 -16.63
C ILE A 345 3.57 -11.92 -17.75
N GLU A 346 3.83 -12.31 -18.99
CA GLU A 346 3.06 -11.91 -20.17
C GLU A 346 1.61 -12.39 -20.07
N LYS A 347 1.38 -13.59 -19.52
CA LYS A 347 0.03 -14.13 -19.32
C LYS A 347 -0.78 -13.35 -18.29
N LEU A 348 -0.11 -12.69 -17.34
CA LEU A 348 -0.76 -11.81 -16.38
C LEU A 348 -1.26 -10.52 -17.00
N GLY A 349 -0.70 -10.12 -18.15
CA GLY A 349 -1.16 -8.96 -18.90
C GLY A 349 -0.93 -7.63 -18.18
N THR A 350 -0.02 -7.59 -17.19
CA THR A 350 0.35 -6.38 -16.45
C THR A 350 1.22 -5.43 -17.26
N GLY A 351 1.97 -5.94 -18.25
CA GLY A 351 2.97 -5.17 -18.99
C GLY A 351 4.27 -4.91 -18.22
N ILE A 352 4.34 -5.32 -16.94
CA ILE A 352 5.49 -5.13 -16.06
C ILE A 352 6.45 -6.32 -16.26
N THR A 353 7.31 -6.25 -17.26
CA THR A 353 8.34 -7.29 -17.52
C THR A 353 9.72 -6.88 -17.00
N GLU A 354 10.02 -5.59 -17.03
CA GLU A 354 11.32 -5.04 -16.65
C GLU A 354 11.16 -3.54 -16.34
N THR A 355 11.84 -3.04 -15.31
CA THR A 355 12.04 -1.61 -15.00
C THR A 355 13.51 -1.28 -15.18
N ASP A 356 13.96 -0.06 -14.90
CA ASP A 356 15.40 0.26 -14.95
C ASP A 356 16.22 -0.54 -13.93
N PHE A 357 15.60 -0.93 -12.81
CA PHE A 357 16.27 -1.56 -11.67
C PHE A 357 16.03 -3.06 -11.54
N HIS A 358 14.89 -3.58 -12.03
CA HIS A 358 14.50 -4.97 -11.82
C HIS A 358 13.95 -5.64 -13.07
N LYS A 359 14.22 -6.94 -13.19
CA LYS A 359 13.56 -7.85 -14.13
C LYS A 359 12.48 -8.63 -13.41
N TYR A 360 11.29 -8.70 -14.00
CA TYR A 360 10.16 -9.40 -13.42
C TYR A 360 9.95 -10.73 -14.11
N SER A 361 9.75 -11.77 -13.30
CA SER A 361 9.42 -13.10 -13.79
C SER A 361 8.41 -13.76 -12.87
N THR A 362 7.73 -14.79 -13.36
CA THR A 362 6.86 -15.61 -12.53
C THR A 362 6.99 -17.06 -12.93
N ASN A 363 6.74 -17.96 -11.98
CA ASN A 363 6.60 -19.38 -12.20
C ASN A 363 5.45 -19.90 -11.34
N ARG A 364 4.96 -21.10 -11.59
CA ARG A 364 3.86 -21.70 -10.84
C ARG A 364 4.12 -23.13 -10.43
N SER A 365 3.35 -23.55 -9.44
CA SER A 365 3.02 -24.94 -9.14
C SER A 365 1.52 -25.16 -9.34
N ALA A 366 1.03 -26.36 -9.03
CA ALA A 366 -0.41 -26.65 -9.04
C ALA A 366 -1.19 -25.80 -8.01
N THR A 367 -0.55 -25.38 -6.92
CA THR A 367 -1.20 -24.73 -5.77
C THR A 367 -0.68 -23.33 -5.49
N ALA A 368 0.31 -22.84 -6.23
CA ALA A 368 0.91 -21.54 -6.00
C ALA A 368 1.48 -20.91 -7.28
N ALA A 369 1.70 -19.60 -7.21
CA ALA A 369 2.54 -18.86 -8.13
C ALA A 369 3.61 -18.10 -7.35
N PHE A 370 4.78 -17.99 -7.95
CA PHE A 370 5.95 -17.33 -7.39
C PHE A 370 6.42 -16.28 -8.38
N SER A 371 6.29 -15.02 -8.01
CA SER A 371 6.76 -13.90 -8.83
C SER A 371 8.01 -13.30 -8.22
N TYR A 372 8.95 -12.89 -9.07
CA TYR A 372 10.27 -12.42 -8.68
C TYR A 372 10.50 -11.04 -9.29
N ALA A 373 11.03 -10.12 -8.47
CA ALA A 373 11.63 -8.89 -8.93
C ALA A 373 13.14 -9.00 -8.70
N THR A 374 13.86 -9.37 -9.74
CA THR A 374 15.31 -9.62 -9.70
C THR A 374 16.05 -8.31 -10.00
N PRO A 375 16.89 -7.81 -9.10
CA PRO A 375 17.63 -6.57 -9.33
C PRO A 375 18.63 -6.75 -10.47
N LYS A 376 18.88 -5.69 -11.25
CA LYS A 376 19.88 -5.68 -12.33
C LYS A 376 21.29 -5.36 -11.84
N GLY A 377 21.46 -5.06 -10.55
CA GLY A 377 22.74 -4.77 -9.89
C GLY A 377 22.75 -5.26 -8.44
N THR A 378 23.64 -4.70 -7.62
CA THR A 378 23.77 -5.01 -6.18
C THR A 378 22.68 -4.30 -5.37
N ASP A 379 21.44 -4.74 -5.54
CA ASP A 379 20.28 -4.14 -4.90
C ASP A 379 19.38 -5.21 -4.24
N THR A 380 18.34 -4.77 -3.54
CA THR A 380 17.36 -5.64 -2.91
C THR A 380 16.48 -6.27 -3.99
N GLY A 381 16.40 -7.61 -3.95
CA GLY A 381 15.45 -8.37 -4.73
C GLY A 381 14.25 -8.79 -3.91
N TYR A 382 13.19 -9.18 -4.62
CA TYR A 382 11.94 -9.61 -3.99
C TYR A 382 11.41 -10.88 -4.61
N VAL A 383 10.77 -11.69 -3.78
CA VAL A 383 9.99 -12.86 -4.18
C VAL A 383 8.66 -12.84 -3.47
N THR A 384 7.60 -13.10 -4.21
CA THR A 384 6.25 -13.16 -3.66
C THR A 384 5.58 -14.47 -4.04
N GLY A 385 4.74 -14.98 -3.14
CA GLY A 385 3.97 -16.19 -3.33
C GLY A 385 2.49 -15.89 -3.29
N VAL A 386 1.75 -16.31 -4.31
CA VAL A 386 0.29 -16.33 -4.33
C VAL A 386 -0.16 -17.78 -4.26
N PHE A 387 -0.85 -18.16 -3.18
CA PHE A 387 -1.25 -19.55 -2.91
C PHE A 387 -2.75 -19.71 -2.99
N ALA A 388 -3.20 -20.77 -3.64
CA ALA A 388 -4.59 -21.20 -3.55
C ALA A 388 -4.86 -21.76 -2.15
N VAL A 389 -5.98 -21.38 -1.53
CA VAL A 389 -6.38 -21.94 -0.24
C VAL A 389 -7.13 -23.27 -0.46
N PRO A 390 -6.59 -24.43 -0.02
CA PRO A 390 -7.25 -25.71 -0.21
C PRO A 390 -8.62 -25.78 0.47
N ASN A 391 -9.59 -26.40 -0.19
CA ASN A 391 -10.90 -26.79 0.39
C ASN A 391 -11.77 -25.64 0.92
N ASN A 392 -11.62 -24.41 0.42
CA ASN A 392 -12.60 -23.36 0.72
C ASN A 392 -13.91 -23.63 -0.02
N VAL A 393 -14.85 -24.29 0.67
CA VAL A 393 -16.17 -24.66 0.14
C VAL A 393 -17.03 -23.44 -0.23
N ALA A 394 -16.83 -22.30 0.45
CA ALA A 394 -17.58 -21.07 0.20
C ALA A 394 -17.02 -20.26 -0.98
N ASN A 395 -15.70 -20.30 -1.19
CA ASN A 395 -15.05 -19.61 -2.30
C ASN A 395 -13.80 -20.35 -2.79
N PRO A 396 -13.93 -21.25 -3.79
CA PRO A 396 -12.81 -22.06 -4.28
C PRO A 396 -11.77 -21.24 -5.08
N THR A 397 -11.96 -19.92 -5.25
CA THR A 397 -10.99 -19.02 -5.90
C THR A 397 -10.12 -18.25 -4.91
N LYS A 398 -10.33 -18.45 -3.59
CA LYS A 398 -9.64 -17.67 -2.57
C LYS A 398 -8.13 -17.95 -2.59
N THR A 399 -7.36 -16.87 -2.60
CA THR A 399 -5.90 -16.88 -2.59
C THR A 399 -5.37 -16.12 -1.40
N VAL A 400 -4.14 -16.45 -0.99
CA VAL A 400 -3.38 -15.73 0.04
C VAL A 400 -2.02 -15.36 -0.52
N VAL A 401 -1.44 -14.27 -0.04
CA VAL A 401 -0.22 -13.68 -0.60
C VAL A 401 0.83 -13.51 0.49
N ILE A 402 2.10 -13.62 0.13
CA ILE A 402 3.22 -13.20 0.99
C ILE A 402 4.27 -12.51 0.13
N LEU A 403 4.87 -11.44 0.66
CA LEU A 403 5.99 -10.74 0.05
C LEU A 403 7.24 -10.92 0.89
N CYS A 404 8.33 -11.33 0.26
CA CYS A 404 9.64 -11.52 0.87
C CYS A 404 10.70 -10.73 0.12
N GLN A 405 11.63 -10.13 0.85
CA GLN A 405 12.81 -9.44 0.32
C GLN A 405 14.07 -10.26 0.58
N TYR A 406 15.07 -10.09 -0.27
CA TYR A 406 16.40 -10.67 -0.13
C TYR A 406 17.45 -9.72 -0.68
N TYR A 407 18.66 -9.78 -0.15
CA TYR A 407 19.78 -9.02 -0.68
C TYR A 407 20.53 -9.89 -1.69
N SER A 408 20.58 -9.47 -2.96
CA SER A 408 21.48 -10.13 -3.91
C SER A 408 22.86 -9.50 -3.74
N GLY A 409 23.79 -10.22 -3.11
CA GLY A 409 25.20 -9.84 -3.18
C GLY A 409 25.75 -9.99 -4.62
N ASP A 410 27.06 -10.12 -4.77
CA ASP A 410 27.72 -10.24 -6.09
C ASP A 410 27.29 -11.49 -6.90
N THR A 411 26.64 -12.47 -6.26
CA THR A 411 26.07 -13.65 -6.91
C THR A 411 24.54 -13.51 -7.03
N LEU A 412 24.07 -13.32 -8.27
CA LEU A 412 22.65 -13.33 -8.68
C LEU A 412 22.00 -14.72 -8.50
N GLN A 413 21.97 -15.26 -7.29
CA GLN A 413 21.30 -16.52 -7.00
C GLN A 413 19.79 -16.28 -6.80
N LYS A 414 18.97 -17.08 -7.48
CA LYS A 414 17.50 -17.02 -7.37
C LYS A 414 17.05 -17.28 -5.93
N PRO A 415 16.18 -16.45 -5.34
CA PRO A 415 15.75 -16.61 -3.95
C PRO A 415 14.89 -17.87 -3.77
N ALA A 416 14.90 -18.42 -2.55
CA ALA A 416 14.02 -19.52 -2.19
C ALA A 416 12.56 -19.07 -2.20
N ASN A 417 11.68 -19.91 -2.74
CA ASN A 417 10.25 -19.61 -2.81
C ASN A 417 9.62 -19.58 -1.42
N PRO A 418 8.68 -18.67 -1.17
CA PRO A 418 7.84 -18.76 0.02
C PRO A 418 7.01 -20.04 0.00
N THR A 419 6.51 -20.43 1.17
CA THR A 419 5.71 -21.64 1.38
C THR A 419 4.40 -21.34 2.08
N TYR A 420 3.41 -22.16 1.78
CA TYR A 420 2.11 -22.14 2.43
C TYR A 420 1.72 -23.57 2.81
N ASN A 421 1.84 -23.91 4.10
CA ASN A 421 1.61 -25.26 4.60
C ASN A 421 0.69 -25.23 5.82
N ASN A 422 -0.42 -25.99 5.77
CA ASN A 422 -1.38 -26.09 6.89
C ASN A 422 -1.85 -24.73 7.43
N GLY A 423 -1.99 -23.76 6.52
CA GLY A 423 -2.41 -22.41 6.84
C GLY A 423 -1.29 -21.46 7.30
N VAL A 424 -0.04 -21.89 7.28
CA VAL A 424 1.09 -21.08 7.69
C VAL A 424 1.82 -20.55 6.46
N LEU A 425 1.92 -19.21 6.35
CA LEU A 425 2.74 -18.54 5.34
C LEU A 425 4.14 -18.30 5.88
N ARG A 426 5.17 -18.68 5.11
CA ARG A 426 6.58 -18.45 5.45
C ARG A 426 7.39 -18.04 4.23
N CYS A 427 8.30 -17.10 4.45
CA CYS A 427 9.33 -16.77 3.48
C CYS A 427 10.34 -17.93 3.32
N GLY A 428 10.93 -18.04 2.13
CA GLY A 428 11.95 -19.04 1.84
C GLY A 428 13.25 -18.74 2.58
N ALA A 429 14.16 -19.72 2.64
CA ALA A 429 15.49 -19.52 3.24
C ALA A 429 16.20 -18.30 2.63
N ASN A 430 16.92 -17.54 3.47
CA ASN A 430 17.64 -16.31 3.09
C ASN A 430 16.75 -15.18 2.55
N THR A 431 15.44 -15.22 2.83
CA THR A 431 14.51 -14.14 2.51
C THR A 431 13.75 -13.74 3.76
N ASN A 432 13.42 -12.45 3.89
CA ASN A 432 12.70 -11.89 5.04
C ASN A 432 11.34 -11.35 4.59
N GLN A 433 10.30 -11.52 5.39
CA GLN A 433 8.98 -10.98 5.05
C GLN A 433 9.05 -9.45 5.04
N VAL A 434 8.53 -8.83 3.98
CA VAL A 434 8.39 -7.37 3.91
C VAL A 434 7.22 -6.97 4.80
N TYR A 435 7.47 -6.05 5.73
CA TYR A 435 6.49 -5.59 6.70
C TYR A 435 5.52 -4.60 6.05
N ASP A 436 4.27 -4.98 5.87
CA ASP A 436 3.17 -4.04 5.67
C ASP A 436 2.26 -4.08 6.92
N TYR A 437 2.25 -2.97 7.67
CA TYR A 437 1.42 -2.84 8.87
C TYR A 437 -0.08 -3.00 8.55
N GLU A 438 -0.52 -2.72 7.32
CA GLU A 438 -1.90 -2.94 6.88
C GLU A 438 -2.24 -4.42 6.61
N GLU A 439 -1.25 -5.29 6.39
CA GLU A 439 -1.52 -6.67 5.99
C GLU A 439 -2.17 -7.49 7.11
N ASN A 440 -1.76 -7.28 8.36
CA ASN A 440 -2.33 -7.97 9.52
C ASN A 440 -3.79 -7.54 9.79
N ILE A 441 -4.10 -6.26 9.56
CA ILE A 441 -5.47 -5.74 9.58
C ILE A 441 -6.32 -6.47 8.54
N LYS A 442 -5.82 -6.55 7.29
CA LYS A 442 -6.50 -7.25 6.18
C LYS A 442 -6.75 -8.73 6.49
N TYR A 443 -5.82 -9.42 7.18
CA TYR A 443 -6.05 -10.82 7.59
C TYR A 443 -7.17 -10.95 8.62
N VAL A 444 -7.23 -10.09 9.64
CA VAL A 444 -8.31 -10.15 10.64
C VAL A 444 -9.66 -9.74 10.03
N GLU A 445 -9.68 -8.74 9.15
CA GLU A 445 -10.88 -8.36 8.40
C GLU A 445 -11.38 -9.51 7.52
N ALA A 446 -10.48 -10.20 6.81
CA ALA A 446 -10.83 -11.35 5.99
C ALA A 446 -11.35 -12.54 6.82
N ILE A 447 -10.86 -12.73 8.06
CA ILE A 447 -11.41 -13.71 9.00
C ILE A 447 -12.81 -13.29 9.44
N ASN A 448 -13.01 -12.02 9.80
CA ASN A 448 -14.32 -11.50 10.19
C ASN A 448 -15.33 -11.61 9.05
N GLU A 449 -14.94 -11.29 7.82
CA GLU A 449 -15.77 -11.43 6.63
C GLU A 449 -16.19 -12.90 6.43
N ALA A 450 -15.23 -13.82 6.50
CA ALA A 450 -15.53 -15.23 6.36
C ALA A 450 -16.40 -15.78 7.50
N GLN A 451 -16.29 -15.23 8.72
CA GLN A 451 -17.20 -15.58 9.83
C GLN A 451 -18.63 -15.10 9.56
N GLN A 452 -18.81 -13.92 8.98
CA GLN A 452 -20.12 -13.41 8.56
C GLN A 452 -20.72 -14.30 7.47
N ASP A 453 -19.92 -14.66 6.46
CA ASP A 453 -20.35 -15.54 5.37
C ASP A 453 -20.69 -16.94 5.91
N TYR A 454 -19.85 -17.51 6.77
CA TYR A 454 -20.08 -18.81 7.41
C TYR A 454 -21.35 -18.79 8.26
N TYR A 455 -21.58 -17.73 9.04
CA TYR A 455 -22.79 -17.57 9.84
C TYR A 455 -24.05 -17.43 8.98
N SER A 456 -23.98 -16.70 7.86
CA SER A 456 -25.14 -16.56 6.96
C SER A 456 -25.62 -17.90 6.40
N GLN A 457 -24.66 -18.81 6.14
CA GLN A 457 -24.92 -20.15 5.60
C GLN A 457 -25.27 -21.19 6.68
N LYS A 458 -24.55 -21.20 7.81
CA LYS A 458 -24.63 -22.27 8.83
C LYS A 458 -25.40 -21.89 10.08
N ARG A 459 -25.69 -20.59 10.27
CA ARG A 459 -26.35 -20.02 11.48
C ARG A 459 -25.62 -20.29 12.79
N ILE A 460 -24.34 -20.67 12.69
CA ILE A 460 -23.39 -20.81 13.79
C ILE A 460 -22.07 -20.21 13.33
N PHE A 461 -21.31 -19.61 14.25
CA PHE A 461 -19.95 -19.17 13.95
C PHE A 461 -18.99 -20.35 13.89
N ALA A 462 -17.95 -20.24 13.06
CA ALA A 462 -16.89 -21.25 13.03
C ALA A 462 -16.02 -21.12 14.29
N ASP A 463 -15.67 -22.26 14.89
CA ASP A 463 -14.77 -22.36 16.05
C ASP A 463 -13.29 -22.48 15.67
N SER A 464 -12.96 -22.54 14.38
CA SER A 464 -11.60 -22.58 13.90
C SER A 464 -11.45 -21.87 12.56
N ILE A 465 -10.25 -21.32 12.32
CA ILE A 465 -9.88 -20.66 11.06
C ILE A 465 -9.91 -21.67 9.91
N GLN A 466 -9.58 -22.94 10.18
CA GLN A 466 -9.61 -24.01 9.19
C GLN A 466 -11.02 -24.23 8.62
N LYS A 467 -12.06 -24.14 9.46
CA LYS A 467 -13.46 -24.25 9.00
C LYS A 467 -13.92 -23.08 8.12
N LEU A 468 -13.27 -21.93 8.23
CA LEU A 468 -13.59 -20.74 7.43
C LEU A 468 -13.02 -20.77 6.02
N GLY A 469 -12.06 -21.67 5.74
CA GLY A 469 -11.34 -21.66 4.46
C GLY A 469 -10.58 -20.36 4.19
N THR A 470 -10.33 -19.52 5.22
CA THR A 470 -9.55 -18.26 5.10
C THR A 470 -8.06 -18.52 4.96
N GLY A 471 -7.63 -19.73 5.27
CA GLY A 471 -6.30 -20.24 4.96
C GLY A 471 -5.25 -19.83 5.98
N VAL A 472 -5.08 -18.56 6.31
CA VAL A 472 -3.94 -18.12 7.14
C VAL A 472 -4.21 -18.28 8.63
N THR A 473 -3.51 -19.21 9.27
CA THR A 473 -3.47 -19.43 10.72
C THR A 473 -2.24 -18.80 11.36
N GLN A 474 -1.21 -18.53 10.57
CA GLN A 474 0.04 -17.92 11.05
C GLN A 474 0.85 -17.30 9.89
N THR A 475 1.47 -16.15 10.15
CA THR A 475 2.53 -15.54 9.33
C THR A 475 3.87 -15.63 10.08
N ASN A 476 4.95 -15.01 9.57
CA ASN A 476 6.17 -14.89 10.35
C ASN A 476 6.01 -13.97 11.57
N LEU A 477 4.96 -13.14 11.61
CA LEU A 477 4.79 -12.08 12.60
C LEU A 477 3.65 -12.35 13.56
N HIS A 478 2.55 -12.94 13.11
CA HIS A 478 1.35 -13.11 13.92
C HIS A 478 0.81 -14.53 13.84
N LYS A 479 0.32 -15.00 14.99
CA LYS A 479 -0.52 -16.18 15.09
C LYS A 479 -1.97 -15.76 15.15
N TYR A 480 -2.78 -16.37 14.29
CA TYR A 480 -4.19 -16.09 14.18
C TYR A 480 -5.00 -17.17 14.88
N SER A 481 -6.07 -16.77 15.58
CA SER A 481 -7.00 -17.72 16.19
C SER A 481 -8.41 -17.15 16.25
N VAL A 482 -9.40 -18.01 16.45
CA VAL A 482 -10.79 -17.59 16.67
C VAL A 482 -11.35 -18.23 17.93
N LYS A 483 -12.24 -17.53 18.60
CA LYS A 483 -12.97 -18.04 19.78
C LYS A 483 -14.43 -17.63 19.68
N ARG A 484 -15.33 -18.62 19.56
CA ARG A 484 -16.78 -18.37 19.45
C ARG A 484 -17.50 -18.40 20.79
N SER A 485 -18.60 -17.67 20.86
CA SER A 485 -19.68 -17.81 21.83
C SER A 485 -20.99 -18.20 21.11
N SER A 486 -22.13 -18.17 21.81
CA SER A 486 -23.44 -18.40 21.20
C SER A 486 -23.91 -17.26 20.30
N THR A 487 -23.47 -16.02 20.57
CA THR A 487 -23.94 -14.80 19.89
C THR A 487 -22.84 -14.02 19.19
N ALA A 488 -21.58 -14.41 19.34
CA ALA A 488 -20.44 -13.73 18.75
C ALA A 488 -19.30 -14.70 18.41
N VAL A 489 -18.33 -14.22 17.64
CA VAL A 489 -17.01 -14.84 17.48
C VAL A 489 -15.95 -13.77 17.43
N PHE A 490 -14.83 -14.08 18.08
CA PHE A 490 -13.69 -13.18 18.19
C PHE A 490 -12.52 -13.74 17.41
N SER A 491 -11.84 -12.87 16.65
CA SER A 491 -10.69 -13.20 15.81
C SER A 491 -9.48 -12.50 16.38
N TYR A 492 -8.40 -13.21 16.68
CA TYR A 492 -7.20 -12.64 17.28
C TYR A 492 -6.03 -12.74 16.33
N ALA A 493 -5.22 -11.68 16.24
CA ALA A 493 -3.89 -11.73 15.66
C ALA A 493 -2.88 -11.33 16.75
N ILE A 494 -2.13 -12.30 17.24
CA ILE A 494 -1.18 -12.12 18.35
C ILE A 494 0.24 -12.16 17.79
N PRO A 495 1.11 -11.18 18.10
CA PRO A 495 2.48 -11.19 17.61
C PRO A 495 3.24 -12.43 18.12
N ILE A 496 4.05 -13.01 17.24
CA ILE A 496 4.96 -14.12 17.54
C ILE A 496 6.16 -13.57 18.29
N GLU A 497 6.63 -12.36 18.01
CA GLU A 497 7.63 -11.71 18.83
C GLU A 497 6.98 -11.05 20.07
N PRO A 498 7.73 -10.83 21.16
CA PRO A 498 7.17 -10.27 22.40
C PRO A 498 6.65 -8.83 22.25
N TYR A 499 7.06 -8.13 21.20
CA TYR A 499 6.68 -6.75 20.92
C TYR A 499 5.90 -6.65 19.61
N GLY A 500 4.76 -5.96 19.63
CA GLY A 500 4.01 -5.69 18.41
C GLY A 500 2.54 -5.36 18.67
N ASN A 501 1.87 -4.87 17.62
CA ASN A 501 0.42 -4.68 17.65
C ASN A 501 -0.27 -6.03 17.77
N THR A 502 -1.22 -6.12 18.67
CA THR A 502 -2.22 -7.18 18.72
C THR A 502 -3.53 -6.65 18.15
N TYR A 503 -4.27 -7.52 17.48
CA TYR A 503 -5.56 -7.17 16.89
C TYR A 503 -6.64 -8.12 17.38
N VAL A 504 -7.82 -7.58 17.65
CA VAL A 504 -9.03 -8.35 17.98
C VAL A 504 -10.21 -7.89 17.15
N GLY A 505 -10.67 -8.79 16.29
CA GLY A 505 -11.93 -8.69 15.59
C GLY A 505 -13.07 -9.29 16.42
N GLY A 506 -14.27 -8.75 16.26
CA GLY A 506 -15.50 -9.34 16.78
C GLY A 506 -16.59 -9.33 15.73
N VAL A 507 -17.25 -10.46 15.53
CA VAL A 507 -18.45 -10.59 14.69
C VAL A 507 -19.61 -11.00 15.59
N PHE A 508 -20.73 -10.29 15.49
CA PHE A 508 -21.89 -10.47 16.37
C PHE A 508 -23.15 -10.72 15.56
N ALA A 509 -23.96 -11.67 16.02
CA ALA A 509 -25.31 -11.85 15.50
C ALA A 509 -26.22 -10.74 16.02
N VAL A 510 -27.01 -10.12 15.13
CA VAL A 510 -27.95 -9.05 15.51
C VAL A 510 -29.31 -9.68 15.88
N PRO A 511 -29.81 -9.47 17.12
CA PRO A 511 -31.15 -9.90 17.52
C PRO A 511 -32.23 -9.14 16.73
N GLY A 512 -33.24 -9.84 16.19
CA GLY A 512 -34.43 -9.20 15.59
C GLY A 512 -34.54 -9.22 14.06
N GLY A 513 -33.69 -9.98 13.34
CA GLY A 513 -33.97 -10.30 11.94
C GLY A 513 -35.21 -11.17 11.80
N THR A 514 -36.08 -10.89 10.82
CA THR A 514 -37.14 -11.84 10.43
C THR A 514 -36.51 -13.21 10.12
N ARG A 515 -37.29 -14.31 10.24
CA ARG A 515 -36.83 -15.70 9.98
C ARG A 515 -36.03 -15.87 8.67
N THR A 516 -36.15 -14.93 7.73
CA THR A 516 -35.53 -14.94 6.41
C THR A 516 -34.19 -14.18 6.27
N LYS A 517 -33.70 -13.40 7.26
CA LYS A 517 -32.40 -12.68 7.14
C LYS A 517 -31.61 -12.64 8.47
N ALA A 518 -30.60 -13.51 8.62
CA ALA A 518 -29.57 -13.31 9.66
C ALA A 518 -28.74 -12.08 9.30
N LYS A 519 -28.59 -11.15 10.23
CA LYS A 519 -27.71 -10.00 10.10
C LYS A 519 -26.55 -10.14 11.06
N THR A 520 -25.38 -9.72 10.62
CA THR A 520 -24.16 -9.70 11.43
C THR A 520 -23.50 -8.33 11.37
N VAL A 521 -22.91 -7.91 12.47
CA VAL A 521 -22.05 -6.73 12.54
C VAL A 521 -20.66 -7.14 12.97
N ALA A 522 -19.64 -6.46 12.46
CA ALA A 522 -18.25 -6.74 12.78
C ALA A 522 -17.45 -5.47 13.07
N ILE A 523 -16.50 -5.62 13.98
CA ILE A 523 -15.55 -4.58 14.39
C ILE A 523 -14.15 -5.17 14.45
N LEU A 524 -13.15 -4.34 14.21
CA LEU A 524 -11.75 -4.63 14.41
C LEU A 524 -11.15 -3.59 15.35
N CYS A 525 -10.46 -4.07 16.38
CA CYS A 525 -9.77 -3.25 17.35
C CYS A 525 -8.28 -3.58 17.37
N GLU A 526 -7.44 -2.58 17.61
CA GLU A 526 -5.99 -2.72 17.78
C GLU A 526 -5.54 -2.32 19.17
N LYS A 527 -4.42 -2.89 19.62
CA LYS A 527 -3.69 -2.44 20.80
C LYS A 527 -2.19 -2.65 20.61
N TYR A 528 -1.40 -1.64 20.94
CA TYR A 528 0.04 -1.82 21.07
C TYR A 528 0.34 -2.48 22.42
N LEU A 529 0.95 -3.67 22.41
CA LEU A 529 1.33 -4.37 23.64
C LEU A 529 2.83 -4.62 23.70
N TYR A 530 3.39 -4.40 24.90
CA TYR A 530 4.76 -4.77 25.25
C TYR A 530 4.89 -6.24 25.70
N GLU A 531 3.78 -6.96 25.80
CA GLU A 531 3.72 -8.37 26.23
C GLU A 531 2.68 -9.13 25.40
N ARG A 532 2.86 -10.44 25.22
CA ARG A 532 1.89 -11.32 24.53
C ARG A 532 0.61 -11.53 25.35
N LYS A 533 -0.19 -10.49 25.54
CA LYS A 533 -1.52 -10.58 26.16
C LYS A 533 -2.60 -10.54 25.09
N ILE A 534 -3.63 -11.35 25.29
CA ILE A 534 -4.83 -11.31 24.45
C ILE A 534 -5.60 -10.03 24.83
N PRO A 535 -5.86 -9.11 23.88
CA PRO A 535 -6.62 -7.91 24.16
C PRO A 535 -8.06 -8.26 24.53
N ALA A 536 -8.70 -7.40 25.30
CA ALA A 536 -10.09 -7.60 25.70
C ALA A 536 -11.01 -7.60 24.48
N ASN A 537 -12.05 -8.45 24.52
CA ASN A 537 -12.95 -8.62 23.39
C ASN A 537 -13.81 -7.37 23.17
N PRO A 538 -14.10 -6.99 21.91
CA PRO A 538 -15.12 -6.01 21.63
C PRO A 538 -16.49 -6.49 22.12
N THR A 539 -17.43 -5.55 22.24
CA THR A 539 -18.78 -5.84 22.73
C THR A 539 -19.85 -5.34 21.75
N TYR A 540 -20.98 -6.04 21.75
CA TYR A 540 -22.21 -5.60 21.10
C TYR A 540 -23.33 -5.61 22.13
N LYS A 541 -23.76 -4.43 22.59
CA LYS A 541 -24.81 -4.26 23.61
C LYS A 541 -25.76 -3.16 23.18
N ASN A 542 -27.06 -3.41 23.27
CA ASN A 542 -28.12 -2.44 22.94
C ASN A 542 -27.96 -1.79 21.55
N GLY A 543 -27.53 -2.57 20.55
CA GLY A 543 -27.31 -2.06 19.18
C GLY A 543 -25.98 -1.33 18.97
N VAL A 544 -25.18 -1.15 20.02
CA VAL A 544 -23.89 -0.44 19.96
C VAL A 544 -22.75 -1.45 19.91
N LEU A 545 -21.90 -1.28 18.91
CA LEU A 545 -20.66 -2.03 18.70
C LEU A 545 -19.49 -1.18 19.22
N ALA A 546 -18.67 -1.74 20.11
CA ALA A 546 -17.58 -1.00 20.75
C ALA A 546 -16.36 -1.86 21.00
N CYS A 547 -15.18 -1.29 20.77
CA CYS A 547 -13.91 -1.81 21.22
C CYS A 547 -13.78 -1.75 22.76
N ALA A 548 -12.94 -2.60 23.34
CA ALA A 548 -12.65 -2.52 24.77
C ALA A 548 -11.89 -1.23 25.10
N ALA A 549 -12.00 -0.74 26.34
CA ALA A 549 -11.48 0.57 26.76
C ALA A 549 -9.96 0.75 26.53
N ASP A 550 -9.21 -0.35 26.46
CA ASP A 550 -7.77 -0.38 26.25
C ASP A 550 -7.36 -0.68 24.79
N THR A 551 -8.32 -0.63 23.86
CA THR A 551 -8.13 -0.91 22.43
C THR A 551 -8.72 0.22 21.58
N ARG A 552 -8.15 0.45 20.40
CA ARG A 552 -8.60 1.46 19.44
C ARG A 552 -9.36 0.82 18.29
N GLU A 553 -10.47 1.40 17.85
CA GLU A 553 -11.20 0.93 16.66
C GLU A 553 -10.38 1.20 15.38
N VAL A 554 -10.23 0.16 14.56
CA VAL A 554 -9.55 0.20 13.26
C VAL A 554 -10.58 0.23 12.14
N SER A 555 -11.58 -0.65 12.19
CA SER A 555 -12.62 -0.74 11.16
C SER A 555 -13.93 -1.34 11.68
N ARG A 556 -15.02 -1.09 10.95
CA ARG A 556 -16.38 -1.56 11.25
C ARG A 556 -17.12 -1.91 9.97
N THR A 557 -17.83 -3.03 9.97
CA THR A 557 -18.65 -3.49 8.84
C THR A 557 -19.99 -4.08 9.31
N ALA A 558 -21.02 -4.01 8.47
CA ALA A 558 -22.32 -4.62 8.71
C ALA A 558 -22.79 -5.38 7.45
N ARG A 559 -23.32 -6.59 7.61
CA ARG A 559 -23.86 -7.44 6.53
C ARG A 559 -25.22 -8.03 6.87
#